data_AF-A0A642VCC8-F1
#
_entry.id   AF-A0A642VCC8-F1
#
_cell.length_a   1.000
_cell.length_b   1.000
_cell.length_c   1.000
_cell.angle_alpha   90.00
_cell.angle_beta   90.00
_cell.angle_gamma   90.00
#
_symmetry.space_group_name_H-M   'P 1'
#
loop_
_entity.id
_entity.type
_entity.pdbx_description
1 polymer ?
#
loop_
_entity_poly.entity_id
_entity_poly.type
_entity_poly.pdbx_seq_one_letter_code
_entity_poly.pdbx_strand_id
1 'polypeptide(L)'
;MVWNETIDQDTTTYGNLSPHEQDYLHKYSDLLVDYKGEWTDIDLTGSTEPPKDLFIDVRVLKDAGEIQTEYGVFNLTKDSQFYVRHADVQRLIQQGYLQML
;
A
#
# COMPACT_ATOMS: atom_id res chain seq x y z
N MET A 1 6.32 9.15 8.86
CA MET A 1 6.05 8.01 7.96
C MET A 1 6.23 8.53 6.55
N VAL A 2 7.27 8.08 5.83
CA VAL A 2 7.56 8.54 4.46
C VAL A 2 6.60 7.81 3.53
N TRP A 3 5.75 8.56 2.81
CA TRP A 3 4.88 8.02 1.77
C TRP A 3 5.73 7.63 0.57
N ASN A 4 6.12 6.36 0.53
CA ASN A 4 6.78 5.77 -0.62
C ASN A 4 6.00 4.51 -1.02
N GLU A 5 4.78 4.71 -1.49
CA GLU A 5 3.85 3.64 -1.87
C GLU A 5 3.67 3.59 -3.39
N THR A 6 4.76 3.26 -4.11
CA THR A 6 4.79 2.79 -5.51
C THR A 6 6.22 2.47 -6.01
N ILE A 7 7.16 2.10 -5.11
CA ILE A 7 8.62 2.08 -5.38
C ILE A 7 9.03 1.28 -6.63
N ASP A 8 8.30 0.22 -6.99
CA ASP A 8 8.70 -0.61 -8.13
C ASP A 8 8.28 -0.06 -9.51
N GLN A 9 7.33 0.88 -9.59
CA GLN A 9 6.92 1.51 -10.86
C GLN A 9 7.48 2.94 -11.02
N ASP A 10 7.79 3.64 -9.93
CA ASP A 10 8.12 5.07 -9.97
C ASP A 10 9.61 5.42 -10.04
N THR A 11 10.53 4.49 -9.80
CA THR A 11 11.98 4.84 -9.82
C THR A 11 12.41 5.40 -11.18
N THR A 12 11.85 4.88 -12.27
CA THR A 12 12.13 5.36 -13.64
C THR A 12 11.44 6.69 -13.94
N THR A 13 10.18 6.87 -13.49
CA THR A 13 9.40 8.10 -13.72
C THR A 13 9.95 9.25 -12.89
N TYR A 14 10.33 8.99 -11.65
CA TYR A 14 10.89 9.96 -10.72
C TYR A 14 12.21 10.55 -11.23
N GLY A 15 13.08 9.70 -11.80
CA GLY A 15 14.32 10.13 -12.44
C GLY A 15 14.13 10.96 -13.72
N ASN A 16 12.96 10.89 -14.35
CA ASN A 16 12.61 11.66 -15.54
C ASN A 16 11.95 13.01 -15.22
N LEU A 17 11.64 13.30 -13.95
CA LEU A 17 11.08 14.58 -13.52
C LEU A 17 12.15 15.68 -13.53
N SER A 18 11.74 16.91 -13.81
CA SER A 18 12.62 18.06 -13.62
C SER A 18 12.92 18.27 -12.12
N PRO A 19 14.06 18.88 -11.75
CA PRO A 19 14.39 19.14 -10.35
C PRO A 19 13.31 19.95 -9.61
N HIS A 20 12.64 20.87 -10.32
CA HIS A 20 11.53 21.66 -9.77
C HIS A 20 10.29 20.83 -9.45
N GLU A 21 9.96 19.85 -10.29
CA GLU A 21 8.83 18.96 -10.07
C GLU A 21 9.11 17.99 -8.92
N GLN A 22 10.35 17.52 -8.78
CA GLN A 22 10.76 16.71 -7.63
C GLN A 22 10.61 17.49 -6.32
N ASP A 23 11.06 18.74 -6.27
CA ASP A 23 10.87 19.60 -5.10
C ASP A 23 9.39 19.88 -4.81
N TYR A 24 8.57 20.07 -5.85
CA TYR A 24 7.13 20.27 -5.70
C TYR A 24 6.44 19.01 -5.16
N LEU A 25 6.79 17.84 -5.68
CA LEU A 25 6.22 16.56 -5.25
C LEU A 25 6.52 16.28 -3.77
N HIS A 26 7.74 16.57 -3.32
CA HIS A 26 8.09 16.48 -1.89
C HIS A 26 7.22 17.40 -1.04
N LYS A 27 7.13 18.69 -1.39
CA LYS A 27 6.30 19.66 -0.66
C LYS A 27 4.82 19.25 -0.63
N TYR A 28 4.32 18.70 -1.73
CA TYR A 28 2.97 18.19 -1.82
C TYR A 28 2.75 16.97 -0.92
N SER A 29 3.72 16.04 -0.88
CA SER A 29 3.69 14.89 0.01
C SER A 29 3.63 15.32 1.48
N ASP A 30 4.46 16.28 1.88
CA ASP A 30 4.47 16.84 3.24
C ASP A 30 3.12 17.48 3.60
N LEU A 31 2.57 18.32 2.71
CA LEU A 31 1.25 18.92 2.91
C LEU A 31 0.15 17.87 3.09
N LEU A 32 0.21 16.79 2.31
CA LEU A 32 -0.76 15.71 2.37
C LEU A 32 -0.64 14.92 3.68
N VAL A 33 0.58 14.71 4.20
CA VAL A 33 0.80 14.12 5.54
C VAL A 33 0.18 14.99 6.62
N ASP A 34 0.44 16.30 6.58
CA ASP A 34 -0.09 17.24 7.56
C ASP A 34 -1.63 17.24 7.55
N TYR A 35 -2.22 17.26 6.35
CA TYR A 35 -3.67 17.20 6.19
C TYR A 35 -4.28 15.89 6.72
N LYS A 36 -3.62 14.75 6.47
CA LYS A 36 -4.06 13.45 7.00
C LYS A 36 -3.90 13.33 8.51
N GLY A 37 -2.89 13.99 9.09
CA GLY A 37 -2.63 13.93 10.53
C GLY A 37 -3.82 14.39 11.38
N GLU A 38 -4.69 15.25 10.82
CA GLU A 38 -5.91 15.69 11.48
C GLU A 38 -7.00 14.60 11.55
N TRP A 39 -6.94 13.59 10.67
CA TRP A 39 -7.96 12.55 10.53
C TRP A 39 -7.38 11.17 10.84
N THR A 40 -7.43 10.74 12.10
CA THR A 40 -6.89 9.44 12.53
C THR A 40 -7.79 8.26 12.15
N ASP A 41 -9.08 8.51 11.99
CA ASP A 41 -10.09 7.45 11.84
C ASP A 41 -10.48 7.22 10.37
N ILE A 42 -10.00 8.06 9.45
CA ILE A 42 -10.37 8.05 8.03
C ILE A 42 -9.09 8.02 7.19
N ASP A 43 -8.88 6.92 6.46
CA ASP A 43 -7.82 6.85 5.47
C ASP A 43 -8.27 7.52 4.16
N LEU A 44 -7.80 8.75 3.95
CA LEU A 44 -8.07 9.54 2.74
C LEU A 44 -7.32 9.03 1.49
N THR A 45 -6.40 8.07 1.65
CA THR A 45 -5.69 7.41 0.54
C THR A 45 -6.07 5.95 0.34
N GLY A 46 -7.13 5.52 1.01
CA GLY A 46 -7.70 4.20 0.78
C GLY A 46 -8.19 4.03 -0.66
N SER A 47 -8.57 2.79 -0.98
CA SER A 47 -9.20 2.49 -2.25
C SER A 47 -10.47 3.31 -2.46
N THR A 48 -10.64 3.84 -3.67
CA THR A 48 -11.90 4.49 -4.10
C THR A 48 -12.98 3.47 -4.46
N GLU A 49 -12.61 2.19 -4.61
CA GLU A 49 -13.55 1.11 -4.87
C GLU A 49 -14.14 0.59 -3.55
N PRO A 50 -15.49 0.51 -3.45
CA PRO A 50 -16.13 0.01 -2.24
C PRO A 50 -15.82 -1.48 -2.03
N PRO A 51 -15.53 -1.92 -0.79
CA PRO A 51 -15.28 -3.32 -0.50
C PRO A 51 -16.55 -4.15 -0.70
N LYS A 52 -16.44 -5.25 -1.45
CA LYS A 52 -17.55 -6.18 -1.73
C LYS A 52 -17.74 -7.19 -0.61
N ASP A 53 -16.64 -7.69 -0.06
CA ASP A 53 -16.60 -8.72 0.95
C ASP A 53 -15.60 -8.34 2.04
N LEU A 54 -15.89 -8.74 3.29
CA LEU A 54 -15.00 -8.49 4.44
C LEU A 54 -13.72 -9.32 4.35
N PHE A 55 -13.83 -10.54 3.81
CA PHE A 55 -12.74 -11.49 3.64
C PHE A 55 -12.56 -11.82 2.17
N ILE A 56 -11.30 -11.92 1.75
CA ILE A 56 -10.91 -12.18 0.37
C ILE A 56 -9.83 -13.27 0.32
N ASP A 57 -9.82 -14.02 -0.79
CA ASP A 57 -8.74 -14.93 -1.13
C ASP A 57 -7.65 -14.16 -1.88
N VAL A 58 -6.42 -14.24 -1.37
CA VAL A 58 -5.25 -13.59 -1.96
C VAL A 58 -4.16 -14.61 -2.25
N ARG A 59 -3.42 -14.40 -3.34
CA ARG A 59 -2.19 -15.12 -3.70
C ARG A 59 -0.98 -14.22 -3.56
N VAL A 60 0.09 -14.75 -2.98
CA VAL A 60 1.38 -14.05 -2.84
C VAL A 60 2.15 -14.09 -4.16
N LEU A 61 2.51 -12.91 -4.68
CA LEU A 61 3.31 -12.76 -5.91
C LEU A 61 4.82 -12.68 -5.61
N LYS A 62 5.18 -12.06 -4.49
CA LYS A 62 6.57 -11.84 -4.05
C LYS A 62 6.73 -12.25 -2.59
N ASP A 63 7.83 -12.91 -2.26
CA ASP A 63 8.18 -13.22 -0.88
C ASP A 63 8.35 -11.93 -0.08
N ALA A 64 7.59 -11.80 1.02
CA ALA A 64 7.61 -10.62 1.88
C ALA A 64 7.95 -10.96 3.35
N GLY A 65 8.25 -12.23 3.64
CA GLY A 65 8.59 -12.68 4.98
C GLY A 65 7.39 -12.64 5.94
N GLU A 66 7.65 -12.29 7.18
CA GLU A 66 6.66 -12.30 8.26
C GLU A 66 5.97 -10.93 8.38
N ILE A 67 4.65 -10.88 8.18
CA ILE A 67 3.83 -9.68 8.36
C ILE A 67 2.96 -9.82 9.60
N GLN A 68 3.04 -8.81 10.47
CA GLN A 68 2.17 -8.68 11.63
C GLN A 68 0.93 -7.89 11.26
N THR A 69 -0.23 -8.50 11.47
CA THR A 69 -1.53 -7.85 11.39
C THR A 69 -2.17 -7.88 12.77
N GLU A 70 -3.29 -7.18 12.94
CA GLU A 70 -4.01 -7.12 14.22
C GLU A 70 -4.50 -8.50 14.72
N TYR A 71 -4.69 -9.47 13.82
CA TYR A 71 -5.29 -10.77 14.14
C TYR A 71 -4.29 -11.93 14.07
N GLY A 72 -3.05 -11.65 13.71
CA GLY A 72 -2.04 -12.68 13.65
C GLY A 72 -0.89 -12.35 12.73
N VAL A 73 0.02 -13.30 12.68
CA VAL A 73 1.24 -13.22 11.92
C VAL A 73 1.13 -14.13 10.70
N PHE A 74 1.36 -13.57 9.51
CA PHE A 74 1.37 -14.31 8.26
C PHE A 74 2.79 -14.41 7.72
N ASN A 75 3.20 -15.62 7.34
CA ASN A 75 4.41 -15.83 6.57
C ASN A 75 4.07 -15.80 5.08
N LEU A 76 4.38 -14.68 4.42
CA LEU A 76 4.13 -14.48 2.99
C LEU A 76 5.23 -15.16 2.17
N THR A 77 4.98 -16.42 1.84
CA THR A 77 5.74 -17.21 0.88
C THR A 77 5.09 -17.15 -0.51
N LYS A 78 5.92 -16.99 -1.55
CA LYS A 78 5.50 -16.88 -2.94
C LYS A 78 4.59 -18.05 -3.35
N ASP A 79 3.60 -17.74 -4.17
CA ASP A 79 2.57 -18.67 -4.68
C ASP A 79 1.64 -19.27 -3.61
N SER A 80 1.80 -18.90 -2.34
CA SER A 80 0.89 -19.30 -1.26
C SER A 80 -0.42 -18.51 -1.32
N GLN A 81 -1.48 -19.10 -0.78
CA GLN A 81 -2.81 -18.50 -0.76
C GLN A 81 -3.31 -18.33 0.67
N PHE A 82 -4.00 -17.23 0.93
CA PHE A 82 -4.56 -16.92 2.23
C PHE A 82 -5.98 -16.38 2.10
N TYR A 83 -6.82 -16.75 3.08
CA TYR A 83 -8.14 -16.17 3.26
C TYR A 83 -8.08 -15.19 4.43
N VAL A 84 -8.16 -13.89 4.13
CA VAL A 84 -7.81 -12.81 5.06
C VAL A 84 -8.79 -11.66 4.93
N ARG A 85 -8.84 -10.79 5.95
CA ARG A 85 -9.67 -9.59 5.89
C ARG A 85 -9.07 -8.60 4.91
N HIS A 86 -9.92 -8.02 4.07
CA HIS A 86 -9.51 -7.06 3.04
C HIS A 86 -8.68 -5.90 3.63
N ALA A 87 -9.12 -5.35 4.77
CA ALA A 87 -8.47 -4.22 5.43
C ALA A 87 -6.98 -4.47 5.78
N ASP A 88 -6.64 -5.69 6.20
CA ASP A 88 -5.27 -6.03 6.64
C ASP A 88 -4.30 -6.18 5.46
N VAL A 89 -4.81 -6.49 4.26
CA VAL A 89 -3.99 -6.78 3.07
C VAL A 89 -4.10 -5.78 1.94
N GLN A 90 -5.03 -4.82 2.02
CA GLN A 90 -5.26 -3.81 0.99
C GLN A 90 -3.96 -3.08 0.61
N ARG A 91 -3.17 -2.70 1.61
CA ARG A 91 -1.87 -2.04 1.42
C ARG A 91 -0.88 -2.89 0.64
N LEU A 92 -0.85 -4.20 0.92
CA LEU A 92 0.05 -5.14 0.25
C LEU A 92 -0.39 -5.46 -1.19
N ILE A 93 -1.70 -5.41 -1.45
CA ILE A 93 -2.26 -5.52 -2.80
C ILE A 93 -1.87 -4.29 -3.62
N GLN A 94 -2.02 -3.07 -3.08
CA GLN A 94 -1.62 -1.82 -3.75
C GLN A 94 -0.12 -1.79 -4.06
N GLN A 95 0.71 -2.33 -3.16
CA GLN A 95 2.16 -2.46 -3.37
C GLN A 95 2.54 -3.57 -4.36
N GLY A 96 1.61 -4.43 -4.77
CA GLY A 96 1.84 -5.51 -5.73
C GLY A 96 2.51 -6.75 -5.15
N TYR A 97 2.50 -6.94 -3.82
CA TYR A 97 2.95 -8.18 -3.18
C TYR A 97 1.91 -9.28 -3.25
N LEU A 98 0.62 -8.90 -3.24
CA LEU A 98 -0.52 -9.81 -3.23
C LEU A 98 -1.43 -9.54 -4.43
N GLN A 99 -2.11 -10.60 -4.88
CA GLN A 99 -3.14 -10.52 -5.90
C GLN A 99 -4.44 -11.14 -5.38
N MET A 100 -5.56 -10.44 -5.56
CA MET A 100 -6.90 -10.99 -5.28
C MET A 100 -7.25 -12.07 -6.32
N LEU A 101 -7.83 -13.17 -5.86
CA LEU A 101 -8.31 -14.28 -6.69
C LEU A 101 -9.79 -14.13 -7.08
#